data_AF-A0A2B7X612-F1
#
_entry.id   AF-A0A2B7X612-F1
#
_cell.length_a   1.000
_cell.length_b   1.000
_cell.length_c   1.000
_cell.angle_alpha   90.00
_cell.angle_beta   90.00
_cell.angle_gamma   90.00
#
_symmetry.space_group_name_H-M   'P 1'
#
loop_
_entity.id
_entity.type
_entity.pdbx_description
1 polymer ?
#
loop_
_entity_poly.entity_id
_entity_poly.type
_entity_poly.pdbx_seq_one_letter_code
_entity_poly.pdbx_strand_id
1 'polypeptide(L)'
;MENVPTSPQEWHAYAKKYGVKSMPIHDIVKLNSASKIKVPQFLALRDIWNMKRSDKVDVDKTYGIKYRAEDLKDLPWNKHWTRYVQEPVTTEEAKLLPLVKDEQIVNTAIILLLRGICLRMPGLEAARWSIERKAFHFGQHKLPKKKSLYEARTEGHFSLIDQDYSRSLAILEVKAQVRDDAEPWMQESAQMAAWIYDEPSKESDSVSR
;
A
#
# COMPACT_ATOMS: atom_id res chain seq x y z
N MET A 1 20.73 9.05 9.97
CA MET A 1 19.30 8.80 9.72
C MET A 1 18.63 10.16 9.53
N GLU A 2 18.12 10.43 8.35
CA GLU A 2 17.31 11.63 8.11
C GLU A 2 15.89 11.31 8.56
N ASN A 3 15.47 11.88 9.70
CA ASN A 3 14.12 11.68 10.23
C ASN A 3 13.09 12.01 9.15
N VAL A 4 12.24 11.05 8.81
CA VAL A 4 11.11 11.25 7.92
C VAL A 4 10.19 12.26 8.57
N PRO A 5 9.70 13.28 7.83
CA PRO A 5 8.75 14.22 8.40
C PRO A 5 7.49 13.48 8.85
N THR A 6 7.12 13.64 10.12
CA THR A 6 5.95 13.00 10.73
C THR A 6 4.75 13.95 10.80
N SER A 7 5.00 15.26 10.78
CA SER A 7 3.98 16.30 10.75
C SER A 7 3.96 17.09 9.44
N PRO A 8 2.83 17.74 9.08
CA PRO A 8 2.78 18.66 7.95
C PRO A 8 3.82 19.79 8.04
N GLN A 9 4.08 20.30 9.24
CA GLN A 9 5.06 21.36 9.50
C GLN A 9 6.49 20.88 9.19
N GLU A 10 6.85 19.69 9.67
CA GLU A 10 8.13 19.06 9.36
C GLU A 10 8.27 18.80 7.86
N TRP A 11 7.21 18.32 7.22
CA TRP A 11 7.22 18.10 5.77
C TRP A 11 7.49 19.41 5.02
N HIS A 12 6.82 20.51 5.40
CA HIS A 12 7.05 21.82 4.77
C HIS A 12 8.48 22.33 4.96
N ALA A 13 9.06 22.10 6.15
CA ALA A 13 10.44 22.45 6.44
C ALA A 13 11.42 21.64 5.57
N TYR A 14 11.20 20.33 5.45
CA TYR A 14 12.00 19.45 4.61
C TYR A 14 11.83 19.79 3.13
N ALA A 15 10.61 19.93 2.64
CA ALA A 15 10.34 20.29 1.25
C ALA A 15 10.98 21.63 0.86
N LYS A 16 11.04 22.60 1.79
CA LYS A 16 11.78 23.85 1.61
C LYS A 16 13.30 23.61 1.58
N LYS A 17 13.83 22.81 2.52
CA LYS A 17 15.26 22.45 2.59
C LYS A 17 15.75 21.77 1.30
N TYR A 18 14.96 20.87 0.72
CA TYR A 18 15.30 20.17 -0.53
C TYR A 18 14.83 20.88 -1.81
N GLY A 19 14.24 22.08 -1.70
CA GLY A 19 13.82 22.86 -2.87
C GLY A 19 12.63 22.29 -3.66
N VAL A 20 11.82 21.42 -3.05
CA VAL A 20 10.69 20.72 -3.70
C VAL A 20 9.31 21.24 -3.28
N LYS A 21 9.23 22.18 -2.33
CA LYS A 21 7.96 22.71 -1.77
C LYS A 21 6.96 23.22 -2.80
N SER A 22 7.42 23.74 -3.93
CA SER A 22 6.57 24.31 -4.98
C SER A 22 6.88 23.73 -6.35
N MET A 23 7.52 22.56 -6.38
CA MET A 23 7.79 21.85 -7.63
C MET A 23 6.52 21.11 -8.04
N PRO A 24 5.87 21.47 -9.16
CA PRO A 24 4.79 20.67 -9.69
C PRO A 24 5.32 19.26 -9.97
N ILE A 25 4.55 18.24 -9.63
CA ILE A 25 4.96 16.85 -9.88
C ILE A 25 5.23 16.57 -11.37
N HIS A 26 4.58 17.35 -12.25
CA HIS A 26 4.77 17.32 -13.69
C HIS A 26 6.07 17.98 -14.18
N ASP A 27 6.81 18.67 -13.31
CA ASP A 27 8.10 19.28 -13.63
C ASP A 27 9.27 18.40 -13.18
N ILE A 28 8.98 17.25 -12.54
CA ILE A 28 9.99 16.26 -12.21
C ILE A 28 10.37 15.49 -13.48
N VAL A 29 11.47 15.91 -14.11
CA VAL A 29 11.96 15.38 -15.41
C VAL A 29 12.43 13.93 -15.31
N LYS A 30 12.90 13.48 -14.13
CA LYS A 30 13.37 12.11 -13.92
C LYS A 30 13.08 11.62 -12.51
N LEU A 31 12.30 10.54 -12.42
CA LEU A 31 12.07 9.80 -11.19
C LEU A 31 12.90 8.51 -11.20
N ASN A 32 13.39 8.12 -10.03
CA ASN A 32 14.02 6.81 -9.86
C ASN A 32 12.90 5.76 -9.77
N SER A 33 13.25 4.48 -10.00
CA SER A 33 12.35 3.37 -9.68
C SER A 33 11.98 3.42 -8.19
N ALA A 34 10.82 2.83 -7.83
CA ALA A 34 10.30 2.85 -6.46
C ALA A 34 11.35 2.40 -5.40
N SER A 35 12.10 1.35 -5.69
CA SER A 35 13.17 0.83 -4.82
C SER A 35 14.42 1.71 -4.71
N LYS A 36 14.50 2.81 -5.47
CA LYS A 36 15.64 3.73 -5.53
C LYS A 36 15.22 5.19 -5.34
N ILE A 37 13.99 5.43 -4.91
CA ILE A 37 13.48 6.77 -4.71
C ILE A 37 14.26 7.46 -3.58
N LYS A 38 14.56 8.74 -3.78
CA LYS A 38 15.34 9.54 -2.82
C LYS A 38 14.46 10.54 -2.08
N VAL A 39 14.96 11.10 -0.98
CA VAL A 39 14.25 12.07 -0.13
C VAL A 39 13.54 13.19 -0.92
N PRO A 40 14.17 13.88 -1.91
CA PRO A 40 13.47 14.93 -2.66
C PRO A 40 12.27 14.41 -3.46
N GLN A 41 12.39 13.20 -4.04
CA GLN A 41 11.34 12.56 -4.81
C GLN A 41 10.22 12.07 -3.88
N PHE A 42 10.57 11.46 -2.75
CA PHE A 42 9.62 11.08 -1.71
C PHE A 42 8.79 12.27 -1.23
N LEU A 43 9.45 13.39 -0.93
CA LEU A 43 8.78 14.61 -0.49
C LEU A 43 7.77 15.07 -1.56
N ALA A 44 8.17 15.12 -2.83
CA ALA A 44 7.28 15.54 -3.91
C ALA A 44 6.08 14.59 -4.15
N LEU A 45 6.24 13.28 -3.96
CA LEU A 45 5.15 12.30 -4.16
C LEU A 45 4.17 12.25 -2.99
N ARG A 46 4.59 12.63 -1.78
CA ARG A 46 3.78 12.49 -0.56
C ARG A 46 2.56 13.42 -0.51
N ASP A 47 2.51 14.44 -1.35
CA ASP A 47 1.37 15.37 -1.44
C ASP A 47 0.10 14.74 -2.05
N ILE A 48 0.22 13.53 -2.65
CA ILE A 48 -0.86 12.89 -3.41
C ILE A 48 -1.86 12.14 -2.50
N TRP A 49 -1.65 12.08 -1.19
CA TRP A 49 -2.43 11.20 -0.32
C TRP A 49 -3.70 11.85 0.22
N ASN A 50 -4.84 11.55 -0.40
CA ASN A 50 -6.14 11.79 0.21
C ASN A 50 -6.44 10.68 1.25
N MET A 51 -6.16 10.96 2.52
CA MET A 51 -6.35 9.99 3.60
C MET A 51 -7.82 9.88 4.03
N LYS A 52 -8.51 8.91 3.43
CA LYS A 52 -9.69 8.19 3.94
C LYS A 52 -9.50 7.67 5.38
N ARG A 53 -10.20 8.15 6.41
CA ARG A 53 -10.27 7.40 7.68
C ARG A 53 -11.00 6.06 7.43
N SER A 54 -10.47 4.93 7.91
CA SER A 54 -11.05 3.61 7.65
C SER A 54 -12.48 3.46 8.18
N ASP A 55 -12.80 4.08 9.32
CA ASP A 55 -14.16 4.12 9.88
C ASP A 55 -15.17 4.93 9.05
N LYS A 56 -14.70 5.63 8.01
CA LYS A 56 -15.53 6.38 7.07
C LYS A 56 -15.73 5.66 5.74
N VAL A 57 -15.14 4.48 5.56
CA VAL A 57 -15.33 3.66 4.36
C VAL A 57 -16.45 2.66 4.60
N ASP A 58 -17.59 2.85 3.93
CA ASP A 58 -18.68 1.88 3.92
C ASP A 58 -18.34 0.78 2.90
N VAL A 59 -17.70 -0.29 3.36
CA VAL A 59 -17.17 -1.36 2.48
C VAL A 59 -18.26 -2.12 1.73
N ASP A 60 -19.46 -2.21 2.29
CA ASP A 60 -20.61 -2.82 1.61
C ASP A 60 -21.11 -1.91 0.48
N LYS A 61 -21.39 -0.63 0.78
CA LYS A 61 -21.83 0.29 -0.27
C LYS A 61 -20.76 0.56 -1.34
N THR A 62 -19.51 0.63 -0.94
CA THR A 62 -18.41 1.05 -1.83
C THR A 62 -17.90 -0.09 -2.68
N TYR A 63 -17.83 -1.30 -2.13
CA TYR A 63 -17.18 -2.44 -2.78
C TYR A 63 -18.05 -3.70 -2.83
N GLY A 64 -19.29 -3.66 -2.33
CA GLY A 64 -20.16 -4.83 -2.21
C GLY A 64 -19.66 -5.87 -1.21
N ILE A 65 -18.70 -5.49 -0.35
CA ILE A 65 -18.11 -6.39 0.65
C ILE A 65 -19.01 -6.40 1.87
N LYS A 66 -19.84 -7.45 1.96
CA LYS A 66 -20.73 -7.66 3.10
C LYS A 66 -19.97 -8.31 4.23
N TYR A 67 -19.60 -7.49 5.21
CA TYR A 67 -19.04 -7.95 6.47
C TYR A 67 -20.14 -8.02 7.53
N ARG A 68 -20.32 -9.17 8.17
CA ARG A 68 -21.28 -9.29 9.26
C ARG A 68 -20.53 -9.43 10.57
N ALA A 69 -20.95 -8.68 11.59
CA ALA A 69 -20.33 -8.76 12.91
C ALA A 69 -20.45 -10.18 13.51
N GLU A 70 -21.46 -10.97 13.12
CA GLU A 70 -21.53 -12.39 13.47
C GLU A 70 -20.39 -13.24 12.90
N ASP A 71 -19.76 -12.88 11.78
CA ASP A 71 -18.63 -13.61 11.21
C ASP A 71 -17.38 -13.51 12.12
N LEU A 72 -17.32 -12.48 13.00
CA LEU A 72 -16.30 -12.41 14.06
C LEU A 72 -16.48 -13.49 15.13
N LYS A 73 -17.70 -14.00 15.33
CA LYS A 73 -17.97 -15.04 16.34
C LYS A 73 -17.37 -16.37 15.92
N ASP A 74 -17.09 -16.54 14.64
CA ASP A 74 -16.40 -17.70 14.13
C ASP A 74 -14.88 -17.56 14.30
N LEU A 75 -14.26 -16.37 14.28
CA LEU A 75 -12.80 -16.16 14.46
C LEU A 75 -12.13 -16.91 15.63
N PRO A 76 -12.79 -17.18 16.77
CA PRO A 76 -12.27 -18.06 17.82
C PRO A 76 -12.10 -19.54 17.41
N TRP A 77 -12.47 -19.94 16.18
CA TRP A 77 -12.45 -21.33 15.70
C TRP A 77 -11.06 -21.97 15.81
N ASN A 78 -10.00 -21.16 15.85
CA ASN A 78 -8.67 -21.61 16.15
C ASN A 78 -8.23 -21.00 17.49
N LYS A 79 -8.13 -21.85 18.52
CA LYS A 79 -7.54 -21.48 19.83
C LYS A 79 -6.15 -20.84 19.72
N HIS A 80 -5.44 -21.10 18.61
CA HIS A 80 -4.16 -20.50 18.28
C HIS A 80 -4.28 -19.18 17.50
N TRP A 81 -5.43 -18.86 16.90
CA TRP A 81 -5.67 -17.59 16.21
C TRP A 81 -5.75 -16.43 17.19
N THR A 82 -6.51 -16.59 18.28
CA THR A 82 -6.52 -15.61 19.36
C THR A 82 -5.11 -15.43 19.93
N ARG A 83 -4.33 -16.51 20.07
CA ARG A 83 -2.92 -16.44 20.45
C ARG A 83 -2.05 -15.75 19.40
N TYR A 84 -2.26 -15.97 18.11
CA TYR A 84 -1.49 -15.34 17.03
C TYR A 84 -1.78 -13.84 16.88
N VAL A 85 -3.04 -13.42 17.13
CA VAL A 85 -3.47 -12.01 17.08
C VAL A 85 -3.20 -11.28 18.40
N GLN A 86 -3.28 -11.97 19.53
CA GLN A 86 -3.02 -11.44 20.88
C GLN A 86 -1.62 -11.71 21.41
N GLU A 87 -0.78 -12.44 20.69
CA GLU A 87 0.66 -12.27 20.82
C GLU A 87 0.95 -10.95 20.11
N PRO A 88 1.05 -9.79 20.82
CA PRO A 88 2.10 -8.90 20.40
C PRO A 88 3.31 -9.82 20.43
N VAL A 89 3.99 -9.96 19.31
CA VAL A 89 5.33 -10.51 19.38
C VAL A 89 6.03 -9.58 20.36
N THR A 90 6.09 -10.00 21.62
CA THR A 90 6.65 -9.18 22.68
C THR A 90 8.04 -8.90 22.17
N THR A 91 8.45 -7.65 22.25
CA THR A 91 9.56 -7.10 21.47
C THR A 91 10.87 -7.89 21.64
N GLU A 92 10.95 -8.79 22.63
CA GLU A 92 12.04 -9.74 22.87
C GLU A 92 11.89 -11.10 22.17
N GLU A 93 10.71 -11.74 22.17
CA GLU A 93 10.50 -12.99 21.42
C GLU A 93 10.59 -12.76 19.90
N ALA A 94 10.17 -11.57 19.44
CA ALA A 94 10.29 -11.15 18.04
C ALA A 94 11.75 -11.10 17.59
N LYS A 95 12.64 -10.66 18.49
CA LYS A 95 14.08 -10.57 18.25
C LYS A 95 14.76 -11.94 18.24
N LEU A 96 14.16 -12.95 18.90
CA LEU A 96 14.65 -14.33 18.92
C LEU A 96 14.20 -15.12 17.69
N LEU A 97 13.15 -14.68 17.00
CA LEU A 97 12.81 -15.25 15.69
C LEU A 97 13.97 -14.96 14.73
N PRO A 98 14.49 -15.98 14.03
CA PRO A 98 15.56 -15.76 13.08
C PRO A 98 15.08 -14.75 12.05
N LEU A 99 15.88 -13.70 11.81
CA LEU A 99 15.65 -12.77 10.71
C LEU A 99 15.40 -13.61 9.47
N VAL A 100 14.19 -13.50 8.93
CA VAL A 100 13.84 -14.22 7.72
C VAL A 100 14.69 -13.62 6.62
N LYS A 101 15.66 -14.39 6.12
CA LYS A 101 16.62 -13.89 5.13
C LYS A 101 15.95 -13.51 3.80
N ASP A 102 14.77 -14.06 3.55
CA ASP A 102 14.02 -13.90 2.32
C ASP A 102 12.64 -13.30 2.59
N GLU A 103 12.46 -12.05 2.16
CA GLU A 103 11.20 -11.31 2.20
C GLU A 103 10.03 -12.09 1.56
N GLN A 104 10.32 -12.95 0.56
CA GLN A 104 9.30 -13.74 -0.12
C GLN A 104 8.67 -14.81 0.77
N ILE A 105 9.38 -15.30 1.79
CA ILE A 105 8.80 -16.24 2.76
C ILE A 105 7.71 -15.53 3.57
N VAL A 106 8.01 -14.32 4.05
CA VAL A 106 7.05 -13.49 4.80
C VAL A 106 5.87 -13.11 3.92
N ASN A 107 6.14 -12.66 2.69
CA ASN A 107 5.11 -12.29 1.71
C ASN A 107 4.17 -13.46 1.39
N THR A 108 4.74 -14.63 1.09
CA THR A 108 3.95 -15.84 0.80
C THR A 108 3.09 -16.23 1.99
N ALA A 109 3.64 -16.21 3.21
CA ALA A 109 2.89 -16.53 4.42
C ALA A 109 1.70 -15.58 4.64
N ILE A 110 1.91 -14.27 4.49
CA ILE A 110 0.86 -13.26 4.63
C ILE A 110 -0.21 -13.43 3.55
N ILE A 111 0.17 -13.60 2.29
CA ILE A 111 -0.78 -13.79 1.19
C ILE A 111 -1.61 -15.07 1.38
N LEU A 112 -0.99 -16.18 1.81
CA LEU A 112 -1.71 -17.42 2.09
C LEU A 112 -2.69 -17.25 3.25
N LEU A 113 -2.30 -16.54 4.31
CA LEU A 113 -3.20 -16.22 5.41
C LEU A 113 -4.40 -15.39 4.93
N LEU A 114 -4.15 -14.30 4.21
CA LEU A 114 -5.19 -13.42 3.70
C LEU A 114 -6.14 -14.14 2.75
N ARG A 115 -5.62 -15.01 1.86
CA ARG A 115 -6.43 -15.90 1.02
C ARG A 115 -7.29 -16.85 1.84
N GLY A 116 -6.71 -17.45 2.88
CA GLY A 116 -7.42 -18.34 3.79
C GLY A 116 -8.60 -17.64 4.47
N ILE A 117 -8.42 -16.39 4.90
CA ILE A 117 -9.48 -15.56 5.46
C ILE A 117 -10.58 -15.33 4.41
N CYS A 118 -10.23 -14.89 3.20
CA CYS A 118 -11.21 -14.66 2.13
C CYS A 118 -12.01 -15.91 1.75
N LEU A 119 -11.39 -17.10 1.76
CA LEU A 119 -12.06 -18.36 1.43
C LEU A 119 -13.08 -18.82 2.50
N ARG A 120 -12.94 -18.33 3.73
CA ARG A 120 -13.72 -18.80 4.88
C ARG A 120 -14.82 -17.83 5.30
N MET A 121 -14.70 -16.55 4.96
CA MET A 121 -15.71 -15.55 5.33
C MET A 121 -16.78 -15.43 4.24
N PRO A 122 -18.06 -15.65 4.57
CA PRO A 122 -19.17 -15.35 3.66
C PRO A 122 -19.12 -13.90 3.19
N GLY A 123 -19.41 -13.64 1.91
CA GLY A 123 -19.36 -12.29 1.34
C GLY A 123 -17.98 -11.88 0.78
N LEU A 124 -16.96 -12.72 0.90
CA LEU A 124 -15.63 -12.53 0.31
C LEU A 124 -15.34 -13.46 -0.88
N GLU A 125 -16.37 -14.00 -1.53
CA GLU A 125 -16.22 -14.97 -2.61
C GLU A 125 -15.45 -14.39 -3.81
N ALA A 126 -15.67 -13.10 -4.09
CA ALA A 126 -14.96 -12.35 -5.14
C ALA A 126 -13.58 -11.86 -4.69
N ALA A 127 -13.27 -11.84 -3.39
CA ALA A 127 -12.04 -11.26 -2.84
C ALA A 127 -10.80 -12.11 -3.18
N ARG A 128 -9.78 -11.50 -3.77
CA ARG A 128 -8.54 -12.18 -4.17
C ARG A 128 -7.32 -11.39 -3.75
N TRP A 129 -6.51 -12.02 -2.89
CA TRP A 129 -5.14 -11.62 -2.67
C TRP A 129 -4.23 -12.33 -3.66
N SER A 130 -3.31 -11.59 -4.28
CA SER A 130 -2.33 -12.11 -5.24
C SER A 130 -0.92 -11.78 -4.79
N ILE A 131 0.00 -12.73 -4.99
CA ILE A 131 1.46 -12.51 -4.90
C ILE A 131 2.02 -11.90 -6.19
N GLU A 132 1.16 -11.65 -7.18
CA GLU A 132 1.55 -10.97 -8.40
C GLU A 132 2.22 -9.63 -8.06
N ARG A 133 3.44 -9.47 -8.58
CA ARG A 133 4.22 -8.23 -8.48
C ARG A 133 3.71 -7.19 -9.46
N LYS A 134 2.46 -6.76 -9.25
CA LYS A 134 1.72 -5.90 -10.17
C LYS A 134 2.46 -4.58 -10.36
N ALA A 135 2.63 -4.20 -11.62
CA ALA A 135 3.35 -3.01 -12.04
C ALA A 135 2.38 -1.85 -12.24
N PHE A 136 2.61 -0.75 -11.52
CA PHE A 136 1.93 0.53 -11.72
C PHE A 136 2.86 1.52 -12.40
N HIS A 137 2.30 2.33 -13.29
CA HIS A 137 3.07 3.28 -14.10
C HIS A 137 2.69 4.71 -13.73
N PHE A 138 3.69 5.50 -13.34
CA PHE A 138 3.49 6.92 -13.10
C PHE A 138 3.98 7.72 -14.30
N GLY A 139 3.18 8.67 -14.79
CA GLY A 139 3.49 9.49 -15.97
C GLY A 139 3.21 10.98 -15.77
N GLN A 140 3.48 11.77 -16.80
CA GLN A 140 3.01 13.16 -16.87
C GLN A 140 1.84 13.26 -17.83
N HIS A 141 0.81 14.02 -17.46
CA HIS A 141 -0.36 14.29 -18.33
C HIS A 141 0.01 14.94 -19.67
N LYS A 142 1.14 15.68 -19.71
CA LYS A 142 1.64 16.36 -20.92
C LYS A 142 2.49 15.47 -21.83
N LEU A 143 2.93 14.30 -21.35
CA LEU A 143 3.65 13.34 -22.18
C LEU A 143 2.64 12.45 -22.92
N PRO A 144 2.97 11.94 -24.13
CA PRO A 144 2.13 10.93 -24.78
C PRO A 144 1.92 9.76 -23.82
N LYS A 145 0.68 9.25 -23.74
CA LYS A 145 0.19 8.20 -22.79
C LYS A 145 1.13 7.01 -22.56
N LYS A 146 2.08 6.76 -23.47
CA LYS A 146 3.04 5.66 -23.43
C LYS A 146 4.36 5.93 -22.69
N LYS A 147 4.62 7.14 -22.17
CA LYS A 147 5.90 7.43 -21.50
C LYS A 147 5.73 7.57 -19.99
N SER A 148 5.82 6.44 -19.28
CA SER A 148 5.93 6.42 -17.82
C SER A 148 7.25 7.05 -17.37
N LEU A 149 7.20 7.94 -16.38
CA LEU A 149 8.36 8.47 -15.67
C LEU A 149 9.06 7.39 -14.85
N TYR A 150 8.27 6.57 -14.15
CA TYR A 150 8.77 5.40 -13.44
C TYR A 150 7.69 4.32 -13.33
N GLU A 151 8.15 3.11 -13.06
CA GLU A 151 7.33 1.95 -12.74
C GLU A 151 7.56 1.59 -11.27
N ALA A 152 6.47 1.27 -10.57
CA ALA A 152 6.50 0.72 -9.22
C ALA A 152 5.83 -0.65 -9.22
N ARG A 153 6.59 -1.67 -8.82
CA ARG A 153 6.04 -3.01 -8.57
C ARG A 153 5.71 -3.18 -7.11
N THR A 154 4.61 -3.85 -6.83
CA THR A 154 4.20 -4.30 -5.50
C THR A 154 4.72 -5.70 -5.20
N GLU A 155 4.62 -6.14 -3.95
CA GLU A 155 4.89 -7.53 -3.56
C GLU A 155 3.60 -8.37 -3.45
N GLY A 156 2.45 -7.70 -3.48
CA GLY A 156 1.16 -8.31 -3.69
C GLY A 156 0.07 -7.26 -3.82
N HIS A 157 -1.12 -7.69 -4.20
CA HIS A 157 -2.29 -6.81 -4.23
C HIS A 157 -3.59 -7.56 -3.96
N PHE A 158 -4.58 -6.80 -3.51
CA PHE A 158 -5.94 -7.24 -3.30
C PHE A 158 -6.83 -6.71 -4.42
N SER A 159 -7.66 -7.56 -5.00
CA SER A 159 -8.69 -7.18 -5.96
C SER A 159 -9.98 -7.97 -5.73
N LEU A 160 -11.06 -7.53 -6.37
CA LEU A 160 -12.29 -8.32 -6.49
C LEU A 160 -12.32 -8.96 -7.88
N ILE A 161 -12.80 -10.20 -7.95
CA ILE A 161 -13.24 -10.82 -9.20
C ILE A 161 -14.57 -10.18 -9.56
N ASP A 162 -14.51 -9.06 -10.24
CA ASP A 162 -15.62 -8.49 -11.00
C ASP A 162 -15.30 -8.51 -12.50
N GLN A 163 -16.16 -7.92 -13.34
CA GLN A 163 -15.96 -7.91 -14.79
C GLN A 163 -14.70 -7.15 -15.23
N ASP A 164 -14.10 -6.34 -14.34
CA ASP A 164 -12.98 -5.46 -14.57
C ASP A 164 -11.76 -5.96 -13.77
N TYR A 165 -11.31 -7.18 -14.13
CA TYR A 165 -10.21 -7.99 -13.55
C TYR A 165 -8.88 -7.29 -13.25
N SER A 166 -8.74 -6.00 -13.51
CA SER A 166 -7.48 -5.28 -13.41
C SER A 166 -7.30 -4.49 -12.13
N ARG A 167 -8.34 -4.01 -11.44
CA ARG A 167 -8.15 -2.97 -10.43
C ARG A 167 -7.76 -3.49 -9.05
N SER A 168 -6.74 -2.90 -8.45
CA SER A 168 -6.37 -3.15 -7.05
C SER A 168 -7.25 -2.32 -6.11
N LEU A 169 -7.57 -2.90 -4.94
CA LEU A 169 -8.25 -2.27 -3.80
C LEU A 169 -7.31 -2.10 -2.60
N ALA A 170 -6.26 -2.92 -2.52
CA ALA A 170 -5.14 -2.73 -1.61
C ALA A 170 -3.87 -3.24 -2.28
N ILE A 171 -2.72 -2.70 -1.85
CA ILE A 171 -1.40 -3.15 -2.26
C ILE A 171 -0.63 -3.62 -1.02
N LEU A 172 0.28 -4.56 -1.20
CA LEU A 172 1.11 -5.12 -0.15
C LEU A 172 2.58 -4.88 -0.49
N GLU A 173 3.30 -4.35 0.50
CA GLU A 173 4.76 -4.23 0.51
C GLU A 173 5.24 -4.92 1.79
N VAL A 174 6.12 -5.90 1.63
CA VAL A 174 6.68 -6.66 2.75
C VAL A 174 8.13 -6.27 2.91
N LYS A 175 8.65 -6.33 4.14
CA LYS A 175 10.07 -6.23 4.43
C LYS A 175 10.47 -7.34 5.38
N ALA A 176 11.66 -7.89 5.19
CA ALA A 176 12.25 -8.88 6.08
C ALA A 176 12.69 -8.30 7.45
N GLN A 177 12.82 -6.98 7.52
CA GLN A 177 13.27 -6.24 8.71
C GLN A 177 12.10 -5.46 9.33
N VAL A 178 12.27 -5.07 10.60
CA VAL A 178 11.34 -4.17 11.27
C VAL A 178 11.28 -2.82 10.55
N ARG A 179 10.13 -2.15 10.62
CA ARG A 179 9.83 -0.95 9.83
C ARG A 179 10.84 0.18 10.03
N ASP A 180 11.35 0.34 11.24
CA ASP A 180 12.30 1.40 11.59
C ASP A 180 13.67 1.20 10.90
N ASP A 181 14.08 -0.06 10.68
CA ASP A 181 15.32 -0.40 10.00
C ASP A 181 15.14 -0.49 8.47
N ALA A 182 13.98 -0.97 8.02
CA ALA A 182 13.70 -1.25 6.61
C ALA A 182 13.39 0.00 5.78
N GLU A 183 13.05 1.11 6.44
CA GLU A 183 12.73 2.40 5.83
C GLU A 183 11.71 2.35 4.65
N PRO A 184 10.57 1.62 4.74
CA PRO A 184 9.75 1.29 3.57
C PRO A 184 8.96 2.46 3.01
N TRP A 185 8.78 3.54 3.79
CA TRP A 185 7.92 4.68 3.47
C TRP A 185 8.22 5.32 2.11
N MET A 186 9.49 5.32 1.69
CA MET A 186 9.92 5.87 0.41
C MET A 186 9.35 5.04 -0.74
N GLN A 187 9.51 3.73 -0.68
CA GLN A 187 9.00 2.79 -1.68
C GLN A 187 7.46 2.76 -1.67
N GLU A 188 6.85 2.72 -0.49
CA GLU A 188 5.39 2.80 -0.32
C GLU A 188 4.82 4.06 -0.98
N SER A 189 5.48 5.21 -0.81
CA SER A 189 5.05 6.47 -1.44
C SER A 189 5.14 6.43 -2.96
N ALA A 190 6.21 5.84 -3.49
CA ALA A 190 6.36 5.65 -4.92
C ALA A 190 5.27 4.72 -5.49
N GLN A 191 4.95 3.62 -4.80
CA GLN A 191 3.91 2.69 -5.19
C GLN A 191 2.52 3.34 -5.13
N MET A 192 2.21 4.05 -4.04
CA MET A 192 0.93 4.76 -3.88
C MET A 192 0.72 5.80 -4.97
N ALA A 193 1.73 6.62 -5.26
CA ALA A 193 1.65 7.64 -6.31
C ALA A 193 1.43 7.03 -7.69
N ALA A 194 2.15 5.94 -8.01
CA ALA A 194 1.97 5.22 -9.26
C ALA A 194 0.58 4.57 -9.34
N TRP A 195 0.10 3.96 -8.27
CA TRP A 195 -1.21 3.31 -8.22
C TRP A 195 -2.36 4.30 -8.41
N ILE A 196 -2.33 5.46 -7.71
CA ILE A 196 -3.36 6.51 -7.87
C ILE A 196 -3.39 7.04 -9.30
N TYR A 197 -2.22 7.17 -9.93
CA TYR A 197 -2.12 7.64 -11.32
C TYR A 197 -2.66 6.62 -12.33
N ASP A 198 -2.27 5.34 -12.19
CA ASP A 198 -2.62 4.27 -13.13
C ASP A 198 -4.07 3.78 -12.95
N GLU A 199 -4.58 3.82 -11.71
CA GLU A 199 -5.93 3.38 -11.34
C GLU A 199 -6.67 4.45 -10.50
N PRO A 200 -7.01 5.61 -11.08
CA PRO A 200 -7.70 6.69 -10.37
C PRO A 200 -9.12 6.29 -9.93
N SER A 201 -9.56 6.76 -8.76
CA SER A 201 -10.90 6.47 -8.22
C SER A 201 -12.01 6.95 -9.17
N LYS A 202 -13.10 6.18 -9.34
CA LYS A 202 -14.23 6.62 -10.18
C LYS A 202 -14.89 7.93 -9.70
N GLU A 203 -14.69 8.33 -8.43
CA GLU A 203 -15.14 9.63 -7.90
C GLU A 203 -14.42 10.83 -8.57
N SER A 204 -13.18 10.66 -9.07
CA SER A 204 -12.39 11.77 -9.62
C SER A 204 -12.87 12.24 -10.99
N ASP A 205 -13.74 11.49 -11.68
CA ASP A 205 -14.35 11.94 -12.94
C ASP A 205 -15.40 13.05 -12.74
N SER A 206 -15.79 13.34 -11.49
CA SER A 206 -16.75 14.40 -11.13
C SER A 206 -16.10 15.70 -10.65
N VAL A 207 -14.79 15.70 -10.39
CA VAL A 207 -14.05 16.88 -9.89
C VAL A 207 -12.79 17.05 -10.73
N SER A 208 -12.95 17.38 -12.02
CA SER A 208 -11.98 18.14 -12.86
C SER A 208 -12.48 18.20 -14.31
N ARG A 209 -13.30 19.22 -14.61
CA ARG A 209 -13.21 19.98 -15.86
C ARG A 209 -12.85 21.41 -15.49
#